data_AF-A0A957GME5-F1
#
_entry.id   AF-A0A957GME5-F1
#
_cell.length_a   1.000
_cell.length_b   1.000
_cell.length_c   1.000
_cell.angle_alpha   90.00
_cell.angle_beta   90.00
_cell.angle_gamma   90.00
#
_symmetry.space_group_name_H-M   'P 1'
#
loop_
_entity.id
_entity.type
_entity.pdbx_description
1 polymer ?
#
loop_
_entity_poly.entity_id
_entity_poly.type
_entity_poly.pdbx_seq_one_letter_code
_entity_poly.pdbx_strand_id
1 'polypeptide(L)'
;MNTKTLLSAQLSTIAALLLLVFGTACGALAPEPAATLVVPTAITDMVQALPTAAAPPRATPTSFPTVPSLPAVTATPARQLDPIQNGNATATAMAEQSSPLPTAVPPIASNNSYRVAFVESNDVLNVRSGAGVNNGVVGTLAATDTGITLTGATAQVAGSTWVEMQKGGMRGWVNGRFLTPMLNETAFCSNEAVDELVAALKTAVGNQDSTALARLVHPERGLRVRTSWWNPEVRLSRSELDTIYSSPTSYDWGVHDGSGLPWVGSFTEQIQPMLVQDLLAADESGCNIILHGNTAGLVRLPDGYEAVNFYTLKRNPLPDAIEFDWGSWVIGIEQSDGAIYLSYLVHFAYEI
;
A
#
# COMPACT_ATOMS: atom_id res chain seq x y z
N MET A 1 -82.03 20.36 9.84
CA MET A 1 -80.85 21.23 10.10
C MET A 1 -79.83 21.02 8.99
N ASN A 2 -78.96 22.00 8.68
CA ASN A 2 -78.18 21.97 7.43
C ASN A 2 -76.85 22.78 7.47
N THR A 3 -75.92 22.43 6.57
CA THR A 3 -74.76 23.21 6.04
C THR A 3 -73.62 23.75 6.94
N LYS A 4 -72.37 23.42 6.52
CA LYS A 4 -71.07 24.14 6.75
C LYS A 4 -70.57 24.16 8.22
N THR A 5 -69.29 24.36 8.57
CA THR A 5 -68.02 24.79 7.89
C THR A 5 -66.85 24.07 8.63
N LEU A 6 -65.71 23.68 8.03
CA LEU A 6 -64.44 24.40 7.79
C LEU A 6 -63.51 23.37 7.09
N LEU A 7 -62.93 23.57 5.90
CA LEU A 7 -61.77 24.41 5.55
C LEU A 7 -60.56 24.21 6.50
N SER A 8 -59.39 23.66 6.11
CA SER A 8 -58.62 23.60 4.85
C SER A 8 -57.93 24.91 4.43
N ALA A 9 -56.59 24.88 4.46
CA ALA A 9 -55.63 25.81 3.84
C ALA A 9 -55.71 27.32 4.18
N GLN A 10 -54.69 27.81 4.91
CA GLN A 10 -54.04 29.10 4.62
C GLN A 10 -52.55 29.06 5.01
N LEU A 11 -51.67 29.20 4.01
CA LEU A 11 -50.44 29.97 4.15
C LEU A 11 -50.76 31.36 3.58
N SER A 12 -50.53 32.42 4.35
CA SER A 12 -50.86 33.78 3.93
C SER A 12 -49.66 34.70 4.06
N THR A 13 -49.04 34.98 2.92
CA THR A 13 -48.16 36.15 2.70
C THR A 13 -48.91 37.45 3.00
N ILE A 14 -48.20 38.46 3.53
CA ILE A 14 -48.69 39.84 3.56
C ILE A 14 -47.66 40.75 2.89
N ALA A 15 -48.11 41.46 1.85
CA ALA A 15 -47.36 42.54 1.19
C ALA A 15 -48.34 43.49 0.48
N ALA A 16 -48.40 44.77 0.89
CA ALA A 16 -48.93 45.90 0.10
C ALA A 16 -48.85 47.25 0.84
N LEU A 17 -48.08 48.22 0.32
CA LEU A 17 -48.48 49.60 -0.08
C LEU A 17 -47.19 50.38 -0.45
N LEU A 18 -46.83 50.55 -1.74
CA LEU A 18 -47.31 51.48 -2.78
C LEU A 18 -46.87 52.96 -2.63
N LEU A 19 -46.03 53.41 -3.59
CA LEU A 19 -45.88 54.76 -4.22
C LEU A 19 -45.81 56.03 -3.32
N LEU A 20 -44.95 57.05 -3.51
CA LEU A 20 -44.02 57.47 -4.59
C LEU A 20 -42.72 58.03 -3.91
N VAL A 21 -41.79 58.88 -4.42
CA VAL A 21 -41.69 59.85 -5.55
C VAL A 21 -40.22 59.87 -6.07
N PHE A 22 -39.90 60.67 -7.10
CA PHE A 22 -38.54 60.84 -7.67
C PHE A 22 -37.73 62.01 -7.06
N GLY A 23 -36.39 61.87 -7.07
CA GLY A 23 -35.41 62.98 -7.00
C GLY A 23 -34.79 63.22 -5.61
N THR A 24 -33.52 63.65 -5.47
CA THR A 24 -32.51 64.06 -6.48
C THR A 24 -31.06 63.87 -5.97
N ALA A 25 -30.09 64.01 -6.90
CA ALA A 25 -28.70 64.44 -6.69
C ALA A 25 -27.68 63.54 -5.94
N CYS A 26 -26.87 62.85 -6.74
CA CYS A 26 -25.40 62.97 -6.79
C CYS A 26 -24.56 62.81 -5.50
N GLY A 27 -23.85 61.68 -5.40
CA GLY A 27 -22.69 61.50 -4.52
C GLY A 27 -21.84 60.31 -4.99
N ALA A 28 -20.71 60.58 -5.65
CA ALA A 28 -19.84 59.53 -6.17
C ALA A 28 -18.94 58.96 -5.06
N LEU A 29 -19.20 57.72 -4.65
CA LEU A 29 -18.30 56.98 -3.77
C LEU A 29 -17.18 56.36 -4.61
N ALA A 30 -15.94 56.79 -4.35
CA ALA A 30 -14.75 56.23 -4.97
C ALA A 30 -14.44 54.82 -4.41
N PRO A 31 -13.88 53.90 -5.21
CA PRO A 31 -13.40 52.63 -4.69
C PRO A 31 -12.19 52.84 -3.76
N GLU A 32 -12.13 52.08 -2.67
CA GLU A 32 -10.98 52.08 -1.77
C GLU A 32 -9.72 51.54 -2.48
N PRO A 33 -8.52 52.10 -2.22
CA PRO A 33 -7.29 51.61 -2.81
C PRO A 33 -6.89 50.26 -2.22
N ALA A 34 -6.54 49.30 -3.09
CA ALA A 34 -6.04 47.99 -2.65
C ALA A 34 -4.73 48.12 -1.87
N ALA A 35 -4.59 47.32 -0.80
CA ALA A 35 -3.40 47.32 0.04
C ALA A 35 -2.16 46.85 -0.73
N THR A 36 -1.25 47.76 -1.04
CA THR A 36 0.00 47.47 -1.75
C THR A 36 0.98 46.77 -0.82
N LEU A 37 1.22 45.47 -1.03
CA LEU A 37 2.23 44.72 -0.26
C LEU A 37 3.63 45.11 -0.73
N VAL A 38 4.33 45.93 0.06
CA VAL A 38 5.70 46.38 -0.25
C VAL A 38 6.70 45.30 0.16
N VAL A 39 7.30 44.62 -0.82
CA VAL A 39 8.42 43.69 -0.58
C VAL A 39 9.74 44.48 -0.51
N PRO A 40 10.46 44.46 0.63
CA PRO A 40 11.73 45.17 0.75
C PRO A 40 12.83 44.50 -0.10
N THR A 41 13.34 45.22 -1.09
CA THR A 41 14.37 44.71 -2.02
C THR A 41 15.77 44.87 -1.41
N ALA A 42 16.22 43.89 -0.61
CA ALA A 42 17.54 43.97 0.05
C ALA A 42 18.17 42.62 0.46
N ILE A 43 18.52 41.72 -0.48
CA ILE A 43 19.77 40.90 -0.40
C ILE A 43 20.32 40.63 -1.82
N THR A 44 20.83 41.65 -2.51
CA THR A 44 21.63 41.44 -3.75
C THR A 44 23.09 41.77 -3.48
N ASP A 45 23.73 41.03 -2.54
CA ASP A 45 25.19 41.05 -2.35
C ASP A 45 25.70 39.91 -1.43
N MET A 46 25.33 38.66 -1.73
CA MET A 46 25.93 37.45 -1.11
C MET A 46 26.22 36.31 -2.10
N VAL A 47 26.40 36.63 -3.40
CA VAL A 47 26.71 35.63 -4.45
C VAL A 47 28.16 35.77 -4.93
N GLN A 48 29.11 35.75 -4.00
CA GLN A 48 30.53 35.49 -4.27
C GLN A 48 31.20 34.89 -3.02
N ALA A 49 32.17 33.98 -3.23
CA ALA A 49 32.94 33.24 -2.22
C ALA A 49 32.24 32.06 -1.49
N LEU A 50 31.67 31.10 -2.25
CA LEU A 50 31.81 29.69 -1.85
C LEU A 50 33.17 29.18 -2.36
N PRO A 51 34.03 28.56 -1.53
CA PRO A 51 35.23 27.89 -2.01
C PRO A 51 34.84 26.65 -2.81
N THR A 52 35.49 26.43 -3.95
CA THR A 52 35.26 25.24 -4.78
C THR A 52 35.69 23.99 -4.01
N ALA A 53 34.72 23.17 -3.58
CA ALA A 53 35.01 21.90 -2.92
C ALA A 53 35.72 20.98 -3.92
N ALA A 54 37.01 20.72 -3.69
CA ALA A 54 37.77 19.77 -4.47
C ALA A 54 37.16 18.36 -4.31
N ALA A 55 37.04 17.61 -5.41
CA ALA A 55 36.59 16.24 -5.36
C ALA A 55 37.53 15.40 -4.47
N PRO A 56 36.99 14.48 -3.64
CA PRO A 56 37.83 13.64 -2.79
C PRO A 56 38.78 12.79 -3.65
N PRO A 57 40.06 12.62 -3.25
CA PRO A 57 41.01 11.86 -4.03
C PRO A 57 40.54 10.41 -4.18
N ARG A 58 40.55 9.92 -5.42
CA ARG A 58 40.16 8.54 -5.76
C ARG A 58 41.05 7.56 -4.99
N ALA A 59 40.46 6.81 -4.06
CA ALA A 59 41.18 5.81 -3.28
C ALA A 59 41.85 4.78 -4.21
N THR A 60 43.17 4.71 -4.16
CA THR A 60 43.95 3.60 -4.72
C THR A 60 43.63 2.32 -3.95
N PRO A 61 43.55 1.15 -4.61
CA PRO A 61 43.28 -0.10 -3.92
C PRO A 61 44.46 -0.48 -3.02
N THR A 62 44.30 -0.28 -1.71
CA THR A 62 45.26 -0.76 -0.70
C THR A 62 45.31 -2.29 -0.76
N SER A 63 46.51 -2.86 -0.84
CA SER A 63 46.70 -4.31 -0.85
C SER A 63 46.23 -4.93 0.46
N PHE A 64 45.28 -5.86 0.39
CA PHE A 64 44.86 -6.66 1.55
C PHE A 64 46.05 -7.47 2.10
N PRO A 65 46.22 -7.57 3.43
CA PRO A 65 47.22 -8.45 4.01
C PRO A 65 46.86 -9.93 3.76
N THR A 66 47.85 -10.73 3.40
CA THR A 66 47.67 -12.17 3.15
C THR A 66 47.23 -12.89 4.42
N VAL A 67 46.06 -13.53 4.39
CA VAL A 67 45.59 -14.40 5.48
C VAL A 67 46.50 -15.64 5.54
N PRO A 68 47.04 -16.03 6.71
CA PRO A 68 47.81 -17.26 6.85
C PRO A 68 46.95 -18.48 6.52
N SER A 69 47.43 -19.35 5.64
CA SER A 69 46.77 -20.61 5.33
C SER A 69 46.76 -21.54 6.56
N LEU A 70 45.57 -21.92 7.03
CA LEU A 70 45.41 -22.95 8.05
C LEU A 70 46.04 -24.28 7.58
N PRO A 71 46.68 -25.06 8.47
CA PRO A 71 47.27 -26.34 8.11
C PRO A 71 46.19 -27.35 7.68
N ALA A 72 46.51 -28.18 6.70
CA ALA A 72 45.58 -29.17 6.16
C ALA A 72 45.18 -30.20 7.23
N VAL A 73 43.87 -30.38 7.45
CA VAL A 73 43.34 -31.43 8.33
C VAL A 73 43.57 -32.78 7.65
N THR A 74 44.35 -33.65 8.30
CA THR A 74 44.65 -34.98 7.77
C THR A 74 43.39 -35.85 7.83
N ALA A 75 42.91 -36.33 6.68
CA ALA A 75 41.73 -37.19 6.62
C ALA A 75 42.00 -38.56 7.24
N THR A 76 41.27 -38.90 8.31
CA THR A 76 41.29 -40.23 8.93
C THR A 76 40.76 -41.28 7.93
N PRO A 77 41.39 -42.47 7.81
CA PRO A 77 40.89 -43.52 6.92
C PRO A 77 39.46 -43.93 7.23
N ALA A 78 38.62 -44.03 6.19
CA ALA A 78 37.24 -44.47 6.34
C ALA A 78 37.20 -45.95 6.78
N ARG A 79 36.48 -46.22 7.87
CA ARG A 79 36.22 -47.60 8.32
C ARG A 79 35.23 -48.27 7.37
N GLN A 80 35.72 -49.19 6.55
CA GLN A 80 34.87 -50.07 5.74
C GLN A 80 33.91 -50.86 6.66
N LEU A 81 32.63 -50.90 6.30
CA LEU A 81 31.60 -51.69 6.96
C LEU A 81 31.25 -52.89 6.08
N ASP A 82 31.04 -54.05 6.71
CA ASP A 82 30.73 -55.29 6.01
C ASP A 82 29.31 -55.30 5.42
N PRO A 83 29.07 -56.00 4.30
CA PRO A 83 27.76 -56.04 3.66
C PRO A 83 26.76 -56.88 4.48
N ILE A 84 25.74 -56.22 5.02
CA ILE A 84 24.63 -56.89 5.72
C ILE A 84 23.71 -57.56 4.69
N GLN A 85 23.28 -58.79 5.00
CA GLN A 85 22.46 -59.65 4.14
C GLN A 85 21.05 -59.07 3.87
N ASN A 86 20.44 -59.49 2.75
CA ASN A 86 19.06 -59.13 2.37
C ASN A 86 18.03 -59.53 3.44
N GLY A 87 17.63 -58.59 4.28
CA GLY A 87 16.36 -58.64 5.01
C GLY A 87 15.23 -58.11 4.13
N ASN A 88 14.21 -58.92 3.85
CA ASN A 88 13.05 -58.50 3.05
C ASN A 88 12.12 -57.58 3.86
N ALA A 89 12.54 -56.33 4.06
CA ALA A 89 11.71 -55.28 4.64
C ALA A 89 10.84 -54.66 3.55
N THR A 90 9.56 -55.06 3.48
CA THR A 90 8.56 -54.40 2.65
C THR A 90 8.35 -52.97 3.16
N ALA A 91 9.11 -52.02 2.62
CA ALA A 91 8.88 -50.61 2.84
C ALA A 91 7.55 -50.24 2.17
N THR A 92 6.48 -50.23 2.96
CA THR A 92 5.22 -49.58 2.57
C THR A 92 5.53 -48.10 2.38
N ALA A 93 5.82 -47.71 1.13
CA ALA A 93 6.03 -46.32 0.76
C ALA A 93 4.74 -45.56 1.07
N MET A 94 4.76 -44.83 2.20
CA MET A 94 3.73 -43.87 2.51
C MET A 94 3.87 -42.77 1.46
N ALA A 95 3.00 -42.83 0.45
CA ALA A 95 3.09 -41.92 -0.69
C ALA A 95 3.03 -40.49 -0.16
N GLU A 96 4.04 -39.68 -0.50
CA GLU A 96 3.99 -38.24 -0.27
C GLU A 96 2.79 -37.71 -1.04
N GLN A 97 1.69 -37.44 -0.33
CA GLN A 97 0.54 -36.78 -0.91
C GLN A 97 0.99 -35.38 -1.30
N SER A 98 1.32 -35.22 -2.58
CA SER A 98 1.54 -33.93 -3.20
C SER A 98 0.23 -33.14 -3.14
N SER A 99 0.01 -32.46 -2.02
CA SER A 99 -1.04 -31.46 -1.88
C SER A 99 -0.89 -30.49 -3.05
N PRO A 100 -1.96 -30.16 -3.79
CA PRO A 100 -1.86 -29.23 -4.90
C PRO A 100 -1.28 -27.92 -4.37
N LEU A 101 -0.17 -27.50 -4.97
CA LEU A 101 0.52 -26.28 -4.61
C LEU A 101 -0.48 -25.11 -4.67
N PRO A 102 -0.61 -24.27 -3.63
CA PRO A 102 -1.66 -23.26 -3.57
C PRO A 102 -1.57 -22.36 -4.80
N THR A 103 -2.56 -22.52 -5.68
CA THR A 103 -2.65 -21.88 -6.98
C THR A 103 -3.35 -20.53 -6.81
N ALA A 104 -3.00 -19.55 -7.63
CA ALA A 104 -3.53 -18.19 -7.49
C ALA A 104 -5.07 -18.20 -7.55
N VAL A 105 -5.68 -17.50 -6.60
CA VAL A 105 -7.12 -17.63 -6.27
C VAL A 105 -7.98 -17.02 -7.38
N PRO A 106 -9.13 -17.63 -7.76
CA PRO A 106 -9.93 -17.26 -8.93
C PRO A 106 -10.33 -15.77 -9.07
N PRO A 107 -10.63 -15.31 -10.30
CA PRO A 107 -10.83 -13.90 -10.61
C PRO A 107 -12.12 -13.30 -10.02
N ILE A 108 -12.02 -12.01 -9.73
CA ILE A 108 -13.17 -11.10 -9.59
C ILE A 108 -13.49 -10.51 -10.98
N ALA A 109 -14.74 -10.10 -11.22
CA ALA A 109 -15.11 -9.45 -12.48
C ALA A 109 -14.61 -7.98 -12.53
N SER A 110 -13.53 -7.73 -13.28
CA SER A 110 -13.02 -6.38 -13.56
C SER A 110 -13.67 -5.77 -14.80
N ASN A 111 -14.06 -4.49 -14.74
CA ASN A 111 -14.67 -3.77 -15.87
C ASN A 111 -13.67 -3.33 -16.97
N ASN A 112 -12.46 -3.91 -17.03
CA ASN A 112 -11.31 -3.50 -17.86
C ASN A 112 -10.91 -2.00 -17.79
N SER A 113 -11.44 -1.28 -16.81
CA SER A 113 -11.09 0.09 -16.46
C SER A 113 -10.12 0.09 -15.29
N TYR A 114 -9.18 1.03 -15.31
CA TYR A 114 -8.13 1.21 -14.32
C TYR A 114 -8.27 2.57 -13.61
N ARG A 115 -7.66 2.66 -12.44
CA ARG A 115 -7.49 3.88 -11.65
C ARG A 115 -6.04 4.03 -11.20
N VAL A 116 -5.61 5.26 -10.92
CA VAL A 116 -4.30 5.54 -10.33
C VAL A 116 -4.27 4.99 -8.90
N ALA A 117 -3.12 4.46 -8.49
CA ALA A 117 -2.88 3.94 -7.15
C ALA A 117 -1.41 4.17 -6.74
N PHE A 118 -1.15 4.29 -5.43
CA PHE A 118 0.18 4.46 -4.85
C PHE A 118 0.92 5.72 -5.36
N VAL A 119 0.16 6.78 -5.60
CA VAL A 119 0.62 8.15 -5.86
C VAL A 119 0.03 9.01 -4.75
N GLU A 120 0.86 9.81 -4.08
CA GLU A 120 0.42 10.66 -2.98
C GLU A 120 -0.54 11.77 -3.46
N SER A 121 -1.38 12.29 -2.56
CA SER A 121 -2.42 13.28 -2.87
C SER A 121 -1.88 14.62 -3.41
N ASN A 122 -0.57 14.84 -3.30
CA ASN A 122 0.18 16.01 -3.73
C ASN A 122 0.98 15.80 -5.05
N ASP A 123 1.00 14.58 -5.61
CA ASP A 123 1.80 14.19 -6.79
C ASP A 123 0.93 13.73 -7.98
N VAL A 124 1.56 13.53 -9.14
CA VAL A 124 0.89 13.17 -10.40
C VAL A 124 1.62 12.06 -11.19
N LEU A 125 0.84 11.07 -11.64
CA LEU A 125 1.36 10.03 -12.54
C LEU A 125 1.59 10.61 -13.94
N ASN A 126 2.87 10.75 -14.29
CA ASN A 126 3.32 11.30 -15.56
C ASN A 126 3.05 10.34 -16.74
N VAL A 127 2.24 10.78 -17.71
CA VAL A 127 1.97 10.08 -18.98
C VAL A 127 2.99 10.53 -20.02
N ARG A 128 3.67 9.59 -20.67
CA ARG A 128 4.83 9.86 -21.56
C ARG A 128 4.60 9.46 -23.01
N SER A 129 5.36 10.05 -23.93
CA SER A 129 5.30 9.74 -25.37
C SER A 129 5.81 8.32 -25.72
N GLY A 130 6.49 7.65 -24.79
CA GLY A 130 7.03 6.30 -24.97
C GLY A 130 7.35 5.64 -23.63
N ALA A 131 7.55 4.33 -23.63
CA ALA A 131 7.90 3.55 -22.45
C ALA A 131 9.27 3.96 -21.87
N GLY A 132 9.31 4.35 -20.60
CA GLY A 132 10.53 4.73 -19.89
C GLY A 132 10.60 6.22 -19.50
N VAL A 133 11.27 6.52 -18.38
CA VAL A 133 11.38 7.87 -17.79
C VAL A 133 12.10 8.89 -18.67
N ASN A 134 12.84 8.45 -19.70
CA ASN A 134 13.59 9.31 -20.62
C ASN A 134 12.70 9.91 -21.73
N ASN A 135 11.46 9.44 -21.89
CA ASN A 135 10.53 9.96 -22.89
C ASN A 135 9.83 11.22 -22.36
N GLY A 136 9.53 12.16 -23.26
CA GLY A 136 8.83 13.41 -22.92
C GLY A 136 7.45 13.16 -22.31
N VAL A 137 7.07 13.98 -21.33
CA VAL A 137 5.73 13.95 -20.72
C VAL A 137 4.74 14.58 -21.71
N VAL A 138 3.63 13.89 -21.98
CA VAL A 138 2.53 14.32 -22.87
C VAL A 138 1.24 14.64 -22.12
N GLY A 139 1.21 14.32 -20.81
CA GLY A 139 0.09 14.60 -19.93
C GLY A 139 0.36 14.05 -18.52
N THR A 140 -0.59 14.26 -17.62
CA THR A 140 -0.53 13.78 -16.23
C THR A 140 -1.88 13.20 -15.82
N LEU A 141 -1.86 12.32 -14.84
CA LEU A 141 -3.04 11.84 -14.11
C LEU A 141 -2.92 12.24 -12.65
N ALA A 142 -4.03 12.63 -12.03
CA ALA A 142 -4.10 12.87 -10.59
C ALA A 142 -4.12 11.55 -9.79
N ALA A 143 -3.73 11.57 -8.52
CA ALA A 143 -3.82 10.39 -7.64
C ALA A 143 -5.23 9.76 -7.59
N THR A 144 -6.29 10.56 -7.76
CA THR A 144 -7.69 10.14 -7.76
C THR A 144 -8.25 9.74 -9.13
N ASP A 145 -7.42 9.68 -10.18
CA ASP A 145 -7.93 9.47 -11.54
C ASP A 145 -8.43 8.05 -11.81
N THR A 146 -9.59 7.97 -12.44
CA THR A 146 -10.30 6.74 -12.82
C THR A 146 -10.63 6.72 -14.32
N GLY A 147 -11.24 5.63 -14.82
CA GLY A 147 -11.68 5.53 -16.21
C GLY A 147 -10.55 5.35 -17.23
N ILE A 148 -9.40 4.83 -16.78
CA ILE A 148 -8.21 4.63 -17.61
C ILE A 148 -8.34 3.30 -18.35
N THR A 149 -8.22 3.29 -19.67
CA THR A 149 -8.22 2.06 -20.48
C THR A 149 -6.79 1.72 -20.87
N LEU A 150 -6.37 0.46 -20.76
CA LEU A 150 -5.09 0.01 -21.33
C LEU A 150 -5.27 -0.46 -22.77
N THR A 151 -4.32 -0.16 -23.66
CA THR A 151 -4.40 -0.58 -25.07
C THR A 151 -3.98 -2.05 -25.29
N GLY A 152 -3.42 -2.68 -24.26
CA GLY A 152 -2.76 -3.99 -24.33
C GLY A 152 -1.28 -3.93 -24.74
N ALA A 153 -0.77 -2.77 -25.18
CA ALA A 153 0.65 -2.61 -25.44
C ALA A 153 1.45 -2.43 -24.13
N THR A 154 2.48 -3.25 -23.95
CA THR A 154 3.36 -3.25 -22.77
C THR A 154 4.83 -3.24 -23.20
N ALA A 155 5.72 -2.76 -22.33
CA ALA A 155 7.16 -2.73 -22.58
C ALA A 155 7.95 -2.79 -21.26
N GLN A 156 8.95 -3.68 -21.18
CA GLN A 156 9.88 -3.71 -20.05
C GLN A 156 11.01 -2.71 -20.26
N VAL A 157 11.14 -1.74 -19.36
CA VAL A 157 12.20 -0.71 -19.42
C VAL A 157 12.80 -0.51 -18.03
N ALA A 158 14.10 -0.78 -17.90
CA ALA A 158 14.87 -0.65 -16.66
C ALA A 158 14.23 -1.34 -15.44
N GLY A 159 13.77 -2.58 -15.61
CA GLY A 159 13.14 -3.35 -14.52
C GLY A 159 11.77 -2.82 -14.09
N SER A 160 11.04 -2.14 -14.99
CA SER A 160 9.64 -1.76 -14.78
C SER A 160 8.81 -2.01 -16.02
N THR A 161 7.62 -2.57 -15.79
CA THR A 161 6.55 -2.70 -16.76
C THR A 161 5.96 -1.33 -17.06
N TRP A 162 6.09 -0.87 -18.30
CA TRP A 162 5.35 0.26 -18.83
C TRP A 162 4.15 -0.26 -19.60
N VAL A 163 3.02 0.41 -19.43
CA VAL A 163 1.75 0.11 -20.11
C VAL A 163 1.30 1.32 -20.89
N GLU A 164 0.82 1.11 -22.12
CA GLU A 164 0.18 2.16 -22.88
C GLU A 164 -1.28 2.28 -22.46
N MET A 165 -1.68 3.50 -22.12
CA MET A 165 -3.02 3.86 -21.67
C MET A 165 -3.69 4.81 -22.66
N GLN A 166 -5.02 4.86 -22.58
CA GLN A 166 -5.87 5.91 -23.13
C GLN A 166 -6.88 6.36 -22.07
N LYS A 167 -7.07 7.69 -21.96
CA LYS A 167 -8.12 8.32 -21.15
C LYS A 167 -8.70 9.49 -21.93
N GLY A 168 -9.94 9.32 -22.43
CA GLY A 168 -10.54 10.28 -23.37
C GLY A 168 -9.69 10.41 -24.64
N GLY A 169 -9.26 11.64 -24.95
CA GLY A 169 -8.35 11.95 -26.07
C GLY A 169 -6.85 11.84 -25.75
N MET A 170 -6.46 11.62 -24.48
CA MET A 170 -5.05 11.42 -24.11
C MET A 170 -4.66 9.97 -24.32
N ARG A 171 -3.53 9.72 -24.97
CA ARG A 171 -2.89 8.40 -25.12
C ARG A 171 -1.39 8.53 -24.87
N GLY A 172 -0.81 7.56 -24.18
CA GLY A 172 0.62 7.53 -23.88
C GLY A 172 0.98 6.43 -22.90
N TRP A 173 2.21 6.46 -22.39
CA TRP A 173 2.79 5.40 -21.56
C TRP A 173 2.93 5.83 -20.10
N VAL A 174 2.52 4.94 -19.19
CA VAL A 174 2.72 5.10 -17.74
C VAL A 174 3.41 3.87 -17.16
N ASN A 175 4.00 4.01 -15.97
CA ASN A 175 4.58 2.88 -15.25
C ASN A 175 3.45 2.08 -14.58
N GLY A 176 3.31 0.80 -14.92
CA GLY A 176 2.16 -0.04 -14.54
C GLY A 176 1.97 -0.20 -13.03
N ARG A 177 3.04 -0.02 -12.23
CA ARG A 177 2.98 -0.10 -10.76
C ARG A 177 2.00 0.89 -10.10
N PHE A 178 1.68 1.97 -10.81
CA PHE A 178 0.81 3.07 -10.34
C PHE A 178 -0.60 3.02 -10.90
N LEU A 179 -0.97 1.94 -11.60
CA LEU A 179 -2.34 1.67 -12.02
C LEU A 179 -2.86 0.39 -11.37
N THR A 180 -4.16 0.33 -11.10
CA THR A 180 -4.83 -0.88 -10.59
C THR A 180 -6.21 -1.06 -11.23
N PRO A 181 -6.68 -2.29 -11.48
CA PRO A 181 -8.03 -2.53 -12.00
C PRO A 181 -9.11 -1.97 -11.06
N MET A 182 -10.14 -1.39 -11.64
CA MET A 182 -11.32 -0.94 -10.89
C MET A 182 -12.22 -2.13 -10.56
N LEU A 183 -11.97 -2.74 -9.40
CA LEU A 183 -12.82 -3.78 -8.83
C LEU A 183 -14.07 -3.13 -8.22
N ASN A 184 -15.26 -3.63 -8.60
CA ASN A 184 -16.50 -3.22 -7.96
C ASN A 184 -16.52 -3.71 -6.51
N GLU A 185 -16.83 -2.81 -5.58
CA GLU A 185 -16.86 -3.08 -4.13
C GLU A 185 -17.79 -4.23 -3.75
N THR A 186 -19.03 -4.22 -4.21
CA THR A 186 -20.00 -5.29 -3.89
C THR A 186 -19.53 -6.64 -4.43
N ALA A 187 -19.00 -6.68 -5.66
CA ALA A 187 -18.44 -7.88 -6.27
C ALA A 187 -17.10 -8.33 -5.67
N PHE A 188 -16.42 -7.46 -4.92
CA PHE A 188 -15.21 -7.79 -4.15
C PHE A 188 -15.59 -8.36 -2.77
N CYS A 189 -16.44 -7.65 -2.02
CA CYS A 189 -16.87 -8.03 -0.67
C CYS A 189 -17.84 -9.23 -0.60
N SER A 190 -18.18 -9.85 -1.74
CA SER A 190 -19.03 -11.05 -1.81
C SER A 190 -18.38 -12.20 -2.57
N ASN A 191 -17.06 -12.13 -2.83
CA ASN A 191 -16.34 -13.14 -3.57
C ASN A 191 -15.56 -14.06 -2.62
N GLU A 192 -15.94 -15.35 -2.60
CA GLU A 192 -15.31 -16.41 -1.81
C GLU A 192 -13.78 -16.48 -2.00
N ALA A 193 -13.27 -16.08 -3.17
CA ALA A 193 -11.84 -15.95 -3.43
C ALA A 193 -11.11 -15.01 -2.43
N VAL A 194 -11.75 -13.91 -2.01
CA VAL A 194 -11.16 -12.97 -1.05
C VAL A 194 -11.01 -13.64 0.32
N ASP A 195 -12.03 -14.37 0.77
CA ASP A 195 -11.98 -15.13 2.02
C ASP A 195 -10.96 -16.28 1.95
N GLU A 196 -10.85 -16.98 0.81
CA GLU A 196 -9.80 -17.98 0.55
C GLU A 196 -8.39 -17.37 0.61
N LEU A 197 -8.17 -16.19 0.01
CA LEU A 197 -6.88 -15.48 0.04
C LEU A 197 -6.51 -15.05 1.47
N VAL A 198 -7.48 -14.57 2.25
CA VAL A 198 -7.29 -14.18 3.65
C VAL A 198 -7.03 -15.40 4.54
N ALA A 199 -7.72 -16.52 4.32
CA ALA A 199 -7.46 -17.78 5.01
C ALA A 199 -6.08 -18.37 4.67
N ALA A 200 -5.67 -18.29 3.41
CA ALA A 200 -4.33 -18.69 2.97
C ALA A 200 -3.24 -17.81 3.61
N LEU A 201 -3.47 -16.49 3.75
CA LEU A 201 -2.57 -15.59 4.46
C LEU A 201 -2.43 -15.97 5.95
N LYS A 202 -3.55 -16.19 6.66
CA LYS A 202 -3.50 -16.66 8.06
C LYS A 202 -2.75 -18.00 8.18
N THR A 203 -2.91 -18.90 7.22
CA THR A 203 -2.20 -20.19 7.19
C THR A 203 -0.69 -20.02 6.96
N ALA A 204 -0.29 -19.21 5.98
CA ALA A 204 1.12 -18.96 5.67
C ALA A 204 1.84 -18.27 6.85
N VAL A 205 1.20 -17.28 7.47
CA VAL A 205 1.71 -16.57 8.66
C VAL A 205 1.80 -17.49 9.88
N GLY A 206 0.78 -18.33 10.12
CA GLY A 206 0.77 -19.26 11.25
C GLY A 206 1.84 -20.35 11.15
N ASN A 207 2.08 -20.87 9.94
CA ASN A 207 3.09 -21.89 9.67
C ASN A 207 4.51 -21.32 9.46
N GLN A 208 4.66 -19.98 9.37
CA GLN A 208 5.88 -19.30 8.90
C GLN A 208 6.37 -19.82 7.54
N ASP A 209 5.42 -20.11 6.63
CA ASP A 209 5.71 -20.59 5.29
C ASP A 209 5.96 -19.39 4.33
N SER A 210 7.23 -19.04 4.21
CA SER A 210 7.74 -18.03 3.27
C SER A 210 7.29 -18.27 1.83
N THR A 211 7.29 -19.52 1.36
CA THR A 211 6.99 -19.84 -0.04
C THR A 211 5.48 -19.85 -0.31
N ALA A 212 4.65 -20.14 0.69
CA ALA A 212 3.22 -19.86 0.61
C ALA A 212 2.96 -18.35 0.56
N LEU A 213 3.52 -17.59 1.51
CA LEU A 213 3.33 -16.13 1.59
C LEU A 213 3.74 -15.41 0.29
N ALA A 214 4.89 -15.76 -0.28
CA ALA A 214 5.38 -15.18 -1.53
C ALA A 214 4.44 -15.41 -2.73
N ARG A 215 3.70 -16.53 -2.78
CA ARG A 215 2.73 -16.82 -3.86
C ARG A 215 1.48 -15.95 -3.77
N LEU A 216 1.03 -15.63 -2.55
CA LEU A 216 -0.16 -14.80 -2.31
C LEU A 216 0.07 -13.33 -2.69
N VAL A 217 1.33 -12.87 -2.78
CA VAL A 217 1.70 -11.46 -3.01
C VAL A 217 1.80 -11.10 -4.49
N HIS A 218 1.46 -9.87 -4.87
CA HIS A 218 1.44 -9.40 -6.26
C HIS A 218 2.83 -9.52 -6.93
N PRO A 219 2.94 -10.11 -8.14
CA PRO A 219 4.22 -10.43 -8.78
C PRO A 219 5.16 -9.22 -8.94
N GLU A 220 4.69 -8.13 -9.56
CA GLU A 220 5.55 -6.98 -9.89
C GLU A 220 5.63 -5.89 -8.81
N ARG A 221 4.69 -5.86 -7.84
CA ARG A 221 4.58 -4.78 -6.84
C ARG A 221 5.28 -5.14 -5.52
N GLY A 222 5.41 -6.43 -5.22
CA GLY A 222 5.74 -6.91 -3.88
C GLY A 222 4.64 -6.62 -2.86
N LEU A 223 4.91 -6.95 -1.60
CA LEU A 223 4.07 -6.61 -0.47
C LEU A 223 4.57 -5.31 0.16
N ARG A 224 3.69 -4.31 0.25
CA ARG A 224 3.94 -3.11 1.06
C ARG A 224 3.55 -3.41 2.50
N VAL A 225 4.38 -3.10 3.47
CA VAL A 225 4.09 -3.27 4.89
C VAL A 225 4.32 -1.94 5.60
N ARG A 226 3.38 -1.56 6.47
CA ARG A 226 3.51 -0.43 7.40
C ARG A 226 3.00 -0.82 8.78
N THR A 227 3.75 -0.44 9.81
CA THR A 227 3.43 -0.61 11.24
C THR A 227 2.38 0.39 11.75
N SER A 228 2.20 1.51 11.05
CA SER A 228 1.12 2.48 11.23
C SER A 228 0.91 3.24 9.92
N TRP A 229 -0.24 3.89 9.72
CA TRP A 229 -0.57 4.57 8.46
C TRP A 229 0.46 5.66 8.06
N TRP A 230 1.12 6.27 9.04
CA TRP A 230 2.11 7.33 8.86
C TRP A 230 3.56 6.85 8.85
N ASN A 231 3.85 5.66 9.40
CA ASN A 231 5.19 5.04 9.35
C ASN A 231 5.56 4.66 7.90
N PRO A 232 6.87 4.57 7.56
CA PRO A 232 7.34 4.43 6.18
C PRO A 232 6.91 3.12 5.53
N GLU A 233 6.78 3.12 4.19
CA GLU A 233 6.54 1.91 3.42
C GLU A 233 7.80 1.03 3.34
N VAL A 234 7.77 -0.14 3.96
CA VAL A 234 8.70 -1.23 3.62
C VAL A 234 8.09 -2.05 2.48
N ARG A 235 8.85 -2.29 1.41
CA ARG A 235 8.39 -3.03 0.22
C ARG A 235 9.20 -4.30 0.05
N LEU A 236 8.55 -5.44 0.24
CA LEU A 236 9.15 -6.78 0.14
C LEU A 236 8.82 -7.40 -1.24
N SER A 237 9.84 -7.66 -2.06
CA SER A 237 9.67 -8.41 -3.32
C SER A 237 9.29 -9.89 -3.04
N ARG A 238 8.71 -10.59 -4.02
CA ARG A 238 8.48 -12.05 -3.90
C ARG A 238 9.75 -12.82 -3.53
N SER A 239 10.89 -12.46 -4.13
CA SER A 239 12.21 -13.04 -3.86
C SER A 239 12.73 -12.81 -2.43
N GLU A 240 12.32 -11.73 -1.76
CA GLU A 240 12.59 -11.55 -0.33
C GLU A 240 11.60 -12.38 0.51
N LEU A 241 10.33 -12.37 0.13
CA LEU A 241 9.26 -13.14 0.80
C LEU A 241 9.54 -14.65 0.82
N ASP A 242 10.10 -15.20 -0.27
CA ASP A 242 10.52 -16.61 -0.40
C ASP A 242 11.51 -17.07 0.68
N THR A 243 12.16 -16.16 1.41
CA THR A 243 13.07 -16.47 2.54
C THR A 243 12.78 -15.71 3.84
N ILE A 244 11.75 -14.85 3.85
CA ILE A 244 11.56 -13.78 4.84
C ILE A 244 11.63 -14.22 6.31
N TYR A 245 11.12 -15.41 6.65
CA TYR A 245 11.13 -15.91 8.03
C TYR A 245 12.51 -16.32 8.54
N SER A 246 13.42 -16.66 7.62
CA SER A 246 14.81 -17.01 7.90
C SER A 246 15.81 -15.86 7.65
N SER A 247 15.33 -14.74 7.10
CA SER A 247 16.17 -13.67 6.60
C SER A 247 16.60 -12.70 7.70
N PRO A 248 17.90 -12.49 7.94
CA PRO A 248 18.41 -11.49 8.89
C PRO A 248 18.41 -10.08 8.29
N THR A 249 17.81 -9.84 7.12
CA THR A 249 17.70 -8.50 6.53
C THR A 249 16.89 -7.61 7.45
N SER A 250 17.56 -6.60 8.01
CA SER A 250 16.93 -5.56 8.82
C SER A 250 16.32 -4.49 7.93
N TYR A 251 15.09 -4.08 8.24
CA TYR A 251 14.38 -2.97 7.61
C TYR A 251 14.15 -1.84 8.62
N ASP A 252 13.87 -0.64 8.10
CA ASP A 252 13.39 0.51 8.87
C ASP A 252 11.86 0.51 8.83
N TRP A 253 11.24 0.21 9.97
CA TRP A 253 9.78 0.19 10.14
C TRP A 253 9.26 1.52 10.70
N GLY A 254 10.10 2.57 10.73
CA GLY A 254 9.79 3.90 11.23
C GLY A 254 10.17 4.08 12.70
N VAL A 255 9.22 4.55 13.50
CA VAL A 255 9.40 4.68 14.96
C VAL A 255 8.26 4.03 15.72
N HIS A 256 8.53 3.67 16.96
CA HIS A 256 7.50 3.26 17.91
C HIS A 256 6.67 4.46 18.36
N ASP A 257 5.36 4.27 18.41
CA ASP A 257 4.41 5.21 19.00
C ASP A 257 4.75 5.50 20.48
N GLY A 258 4.30 6.65 20.98
CA GLY A 258 4.55 7.17 22.33
C GLY A 258 6.01 7.55 22.65
N SER A 259 6.97 6.71 22.30
CA SER A 259 8.41 6.83 22.62
C SER A 259 9.23 7.54 21.55
N GLY A 260 8.83 7.46 20.27
CA GLY A 260 9.58 8.00 19.14
C GLY A 260 10.93 7.29 18.88
N LEU A 261 11.16 6.11 19.46
CA LEU A 261 12.39 5.34 19.25
C LEU A 261 12.38 4.65 17.87
N PRO A 262 13.51 4.59 17.15
CA PRO A 262 13.60 3.91 15.85
C PRO A 262 13.19 2.43 15.93
N TRP A 263 12.26 2.03 15.05
CA TRP A 263 11.75 0.67 14.95
C TRP A 263 12.50 -0.06 13.83
N VAL A 264 13.61 -0.70 14.17
CA VAL A 264 14.53 -1.32 13.20
C VAL A 264 14.73 -2.80 13.54
N GLY A 265 14.67 -3.68 12.54
CA GLY A 265 14.92 -5.11 12.69
C GLY A 265 14.43 -5.94 11.51
N SER A 266 14.61 -7.26 11.56
CA SER A 266 14.05 -8.17 10.56
C SER A 266 12.53 -8.30 10.66
N PHE A 267 11.92 -8.82 9.59
CA PHE A 267 10.48 -9.12 9.57
C PHE A 267 10.08 -10.13 10.65
N THR A 268 10.91 -11.13 10.94
CA THR A 268 10.66 -12.15 11.98
C THR A 268 10.75 -11.57 13.39
N GLU A 269 11.63 -10.59 13.61
CA GLU A 269 11.77 -9.92 14.91
C GLU A 269 10.65 -8.90 15.16
N GLN A 270 10.24 -8.15 14.12
CA GLN A 270 9.37 -6.98 14.29
C GLN A 270 7.92 -7.22 13.84
N ILE A 271 7.70 -7.81 12.67
CA ILE A 271 6.35 -7.90 12.05
C ILE A 271 5.64 -9.22 12.36
N GLN A 272 6.36 -10.34 12.38
CA GLN A 272 5.74 -11.63 12.69
C GLN A 272 5.07 -11.68 14.08
N PRO A 273 5.60 -11.06 15.15
CA PRO A 273 4.90 -10.99 16.44
C PRO A 273 3.56 -10.25 16.33
N MET A 274 3.51 -9.11 15.62
CA MET A 274 2.29 -8.33 15.39
C MET A 274 1.26 -9.08 14.53
N LEU A 275 1.72 -9.86 13.55
CA LEU A 275 0.86 -10.73 12.74
C LEU A 275 0.29 -11.89 13.55
N VAL A 276 1.08 -12.49 14.44
CA VAL A 276 0.61 -13.53 15.37
C VAL A 276 -0.38 -12.95 16.39
N GLN A 277 -0.09 -11.77 16.95
CA GLN A 277 -0.92 -11.12 17.94
C GLN A 277 -2.27 -10.66 17.37
N ASP A 278 -2.30 -9.98 16.21
CA ASP A 278 -3.53 -9.33 15.75
C ASP A 278 -4.16 -9.97 14.51
N LEU A 279 -3.38 -10.49 13.54
CA LEU A 279 -3.93 -11.09 12.32
C LEU A 279 -4.37 -12.55 12.54
N LEU A 280 -3.61 -13.36 13.28
CA LEU A 280 -4.00 -14.73 13.59
C LEU A 280 -5.14 -14.78 14.61
N ALA A 281 -5.06 -14.02 15.70
CA ALA A 281 -6.08 -13.98 16.76
C ALA A 281 -7.26 -13.03 16.47
N ALA A 282 -7.36 -12.46 15.26
CA ALA A 282 -8.52 -11.68 14.82
C ALA A 282 -9.83 -12.46 14.97
N ASP A 283 -10.79 -11.85 15.68
CA ASP A 283 -12.15 -12.33 15.92
C ASP A 283 -13.21 -11.54 15.12
N GLU A 284 -12.84 -10.39 14.57
CA GLU A 284 -13.70 -9.51 13.77
C GLU A 284 -13.11 -9.30 12.36
N SER A 285 -13.98 -9.19 11.36
CA SER A 285 -13.62 -9.06 9.94
C SER A 285 -14.53 -8.06 9.23
N GLY A 286 -13.96 -7.27 8.31
CA GLY A 286 -14.71 -6.23 7.60
C GLY A 286 -14.12 -5.90 6.23
N CYS A 287 -14.96 -5.79 5.22
CA CYS A 287 -14.56 -5.47 3.85
C CYS A 287 -14.68 -3.96 3.57
N ASN A 288 -13.66 -3.35 2.96
CA ASN A 288 -13.54 -1.92 2.65
C ASN A 288 -13.80 -0.95 3.83
N ILE A 289 -13.81 -1.45 5.08
CA ILE A 289 -13.93 -0.66 6.31
C ILE A 289 -12.71 -0.92 7.19
N ILE A 290 -12.04 0.14 7.64
CA ILE A 290 -10.94 0.03 8.61
C ILE A 290 -11.59 -0.25 9.96
N LEU A 291 -11.55 -1.50 10.41
CA LEU A 291 -11.97 -1.87 11.75
C LEU A 291 -10.92 -1.41 12.76
N HIS A 292 -11.36 -0.73 13.81
CA HIS A 292 -10.52 -0.23 14.90
C HIS A 292 -11.23 -0.38 16.25
N GLY A 293 -10.50 -0.10 17.33
CA GLY A 293 -11.07 0.09 18.67
C GLY A 293 -11.01 1.55 19.11
N ASN A 294 -11.08 1.82 20.41
CA ASN A 294 -10.96 3.18 20.94
C ASN A 294 -9.52 3.69 20.80
N THR A 295 -9.36 4.92 20.29
CA THR A 295 -8.07 5.61 20.07
C THR A 295 -8.30 7.12 19.97
N ALA A 296 -7.24 7.91 20.18
CA ALA A 296 -7.24 9.35 19.95
C ALA A 296 -6.68 9.75 18.56
N GLY A 297 -6.14 8.78 17.81
CA GLY A 297 -5.42 8.98 16.56
C GLY A 297 -6.29 9.11 15.30
N LEU A 298 -5.63 9.19 14.15
CA LEU A 298 -6.29 9.24 12.85
C LEU A 298 -6.42 7.85 12.22
N VAL A 299 -7.61 7.28 12.24
CA VAL A 299 -7.90 6.05 11.49
C VAL A 299 -8.07 6.37 10.00
N ARG A 300 -7.01 6.22 9.21
CA ARG A 300 -7.02 6.41 7.75
C ARG A 300 -6.01 5.51 7.05
N LEU A 301 -6.25 5.18 5.78
CA LEU A 301 -5.21 4.59 4.92
C LEU A 301 -4.06 5.59 4.69
N PRO A 302 -2.85 5.11 4.35
CA PRO A 302 -1.79 5.97 3.82
C PRO A 302 -2.23 6.57 2.47
N ASP A 303 -1.86 7.83 2.22
CA ASP A 303 -2.16 8.53 0.97
C ASP A 303 -1.79 7.68 -0.27
N GLY A 304 -2.75 7.52 -1.19
CA GLY A 304 -2.62 6.76 -2.43
C GLY A 304 -2.99 5.27 -2.33
N TYR A 305 -3.27 4.73 -1.13
CA TYR A 305 -3.70 3.34 -0.94
C TYR A 305 -5.22 3.14 -1.13
N GLU A 306 -6.00 4.22 -1.11
CA GLU A 306 -7.48 4.24 -1.19
C GLU A 306 -8.00 3.70 -2.52
N ALA A 307 -7.13 3.66 -3.53
CA ALA A 307 -7.39 3.07 -4.83
C ALA A 307 -7.33 1.53 -4.85
N VAL A 308 -7.18 0.84 -3.73
CA VAL A 308 -7.16 -0.63 -3.66
C VAL A 308 -8.21 -1.11 -2.66
N ASN A 309 -9.05 -2.05 -3.10
CA ASN A 309 -10.06 -2.66 -2.24
C ASN A 309 -9.35 -3.53 -1.19
N PHE A 310 -9.89 -3.60 0.01
CA PHE A 310 -9.19 -4.19 1.15
C PHE A 310 -10.11 -4.96 2.10
N TYR A 311 -9.50 -5.84 2.87
CA TYR A 311 -10.15 -6.62 3.92
C TYR A 311 -9.43 -6.34 5.23
N THR A 312 -10.15 -6.01 6.29
CA THR A 312 -9.58 -5.79 7.62
C THR A 312 -9.84 -6.99 8.51
N LEU A 313 -8.78 -7.50 9.13
CA LEU A 313 -8.87 -8.43 10.26
C LEU A 313 -8.54 -7.67 11.54
N LYS A 314 -9.39 -7.78 12.56
CA LYS A 314 -9.23 -7.11 13.85
C LYS A 314 -9.33 -8.13 14.99
N ARG A 315 -8.45 -7.99 15.97
CA ARG A 315 -8.57 -8.58 17.31
C ARG A 315 -9.17 -7.53 18.25
N ASN A 316 -10.27 -7.89 18.91
CA ASN A 316 -10.83 -7.12 20.02
C ASN A 316 -10.06 -7.39 21.34
N PRO A 317 -10.12 -6.47 22.32
CA PRO A 317 -9.59 -6.75 23.65
C PRO A 317 -10.32 -7.93 24.29
N LEU A 318 -9.61 -8.70 25.13
CA LEU A 318 -10.25 -9.72 25.96
C LEU A 318 -11.23 -9.05 26.94
N PRO A 319 -12.32 -9.72 27.38
CA PRO A 319 -13.36 -9.08 28.21
C PRO A 319 -12.89 -8.44 29.52
N ASP A 320 -11.79 -8.95 30.09
CA ASP A 320 -11.18 -8.44 31.33
C ASP A 320 -9.88 -7.62 31.07
N ALA A 321 -9.57 -7.30 29.81
CA ALA A 321 -8.41 -6.51 29.42
C ALA A 321 -8.72 -5.00 29.37
N ILE A 322 -7.68 -4.19 29.11
CA ILE A 322 -7.83 -2.75 28.86
C ILE A 322 -8.50 -2.57 27.49
N GLU A 323 -9.47 -1.67 27.37
CA GLU A 323 -10.21 -1.38 26.12
C GLU A 323 -9.32 -0.96 24.92
N PHE A 324 -8.07 -0.60 25.22
CA PHE A 324 -7.03 -0.17 24.28
C PHE A 324 -6.14 -1.33 23.78
N ASP A 325 -6.23 -2.53 24.37
CA ASP A 325 -5.53 -3.73 23.84
C ASP A 325 -6.32 -4.34 22.67
N TRP A 326 -6.38 -3.59 21.57
CA TRP A 326 -6.89 -4.02 20.28
C TRP A 326 -5.83 -3.82 19.21
N GLY A 327 -5.93 -4.58 18.13
CA GLY A 327 -5.10 -4.38 16.94
C GLY A 327 -5.80 -4.88 15.69
N SER A 328 -5.52 -4.26 14.55
CA SER A 328 -6.06 -4.66 13.26
C SER A 328 -5.05 -4.55 12.13
N TRP A 329 -5.22 -5.41 11.13
CA TRP A 329 -4.44 -5.44 9.92
C TRP A 329 -5.36 -5.23 8.73
N VAL A 330 -5.13 -4.14 8.01
CA VAL A 330 -5.81 -3.80 6.75
C VAL A 330 -5.03 -4.38 5.59
N ILE A 331 -5.66 -5.31 4.87
CA ILE A 331 -5.07 -6.17 3.85
C ILE A 331 -5.54 -5.69 2.47
N GLY A 332 -4.69 -4.96 1.75
CA GLY A 332 -4.98 -4.46 0.41
C GLY A 332 -4.84 -5.56 -0.65
N ILE A 333 -5.88 -5.78 -1.45
CA ILE A 333 -5.98 -6.89 -2.41
C ILE A 333 -6.22 -6.32 -3.82
N GLU A 334 -5.31 -6.60 -4.74
CA GLU A 334 -5.38 -6.20 -6.15
C GLU A 334 -5.59 -7.41 -7.07
N GLN A 335 -6.18 -7.19 -8.23
CA GLN A 335 -6.28 -8.21 -9.29
C GLN A 335 -5.16 -8.02 -10.33
N SER A 336 -4.58 -9.12 -10.78
CA SER A 336 -3.60 -9.15 -11.88
C SER A 336 -3.76 -10.46 -12.66
N ASP A 337 -3.80 -10.37 -13.99
CA ASP A 337 -3.83 -11.50 -14.94
C ASP A 337 -4.89 -12.59 -14.65
N GLY A 338 -6.03 -12.19 -14.10
CA GLY A 338 -7.14 -13.10 -13.78
C GLY A 338 -7.02 -13.81 -12.44
N ALA A 339 -6.14 -13.39 -11.54
CA ALA A 339 -6.10 -13.83 -10.15
C ALA A 339 -5.99 -12.63 -9.19
N ILE A 340 -6.29 -12.85 -7.90
CA ILE A 340 -6.14 -11.85 -6.84
C ILE A 340 -4.87 -12.05 -6.02
N TYR A 341 -4.30 -10.95 -5.53
CA TYR A 341 -3.04 -10.93 -4.79
C TYR A 341 -3.02 -9.89 -3.67
N LEU A 342 -2.32 -10.21 -2.59
CA LEU A 342 -1.94 -9.29 -1.53
C LEU A 342 -0.99 -8.22 -2.07
N SER A 343 -1.27 -6.96 -1.77
CA SER A 343 -0.56 -5.79 -2.28
C SER A 343 -0.13 -4.80 -1.19
N TYR A 344 -0.81 -4.80 -0.04
CA TYR A 344 -0.31 -4.18 1.18
C TYR A 344 -0.85 -4.82 2.46
N LEU A 345 -0.13 -4.60 3.56
CA LEU A 345 -0.56 -4.73 4.94
C LEU A 345 -0.30 -3.40 5.65
N VAL A 346 -1.32 -2.85 6.33
CA VAL A 346 -1.18 -1.67 7.22
C VAL A 346 -1.76 -2.05 8.58
N HIS A 347 -0.96 -1.91 9.63
CA HIS A 347 -1.39 -2.15 11.02
C HIS A 347 -2.00 -0.90 11.65
N PHE A 348 -2.93 -1.12 12.58
CA PHE A 348 -3.51 -0.11 13.46
C PHE A 348 -3.67 -0.70 14.86
N ALA A 349 -3.37 0.09 15.89
CA ALA A 349 -3.60 -0.23 17.30
C ALA A 349 -3.97 1.06 18.06
N TYR A 350 -3.96 1.05 19.39
CA TYR A 350 -4.35 2.19 20.21
C TYR A 350 -3.58 3.50 19.93
N GLU A 351 -2.25 3.44 19.80
CA GLU A 351 -1.36 4.63 19.80
C GLU A 351 -1.14 5.30 18.42
N ILE A 352 -2.08 5.14 17.48
CA ILE A 352 -2.05 5.72 16.11
C ILE A 352 -2.37 7.23 16.01
#